data_AF-W4N5U8-F1
#
_entry.id   AF-W4N5U8-F1
#
_cell.length_a   1.000
_cell.length_b   1.000
_cell.length_c   1.000
_cell.angle_alpha   90.00
_cell.angle_beta   90.00
_cell.angle_gamma   90.00
#
_symmetry.space_group_name_H-M   'P 1'
#
loop_
_entity.id
_entity.type
_entity.pdbx_description
1 polymer ?
#
loop_
_entity_poly.entity_id
_entity_poly.type
_entity_poly.pdbx_seq_one_letter_code
_entity_poly.pdbx_strand_id
1 'polypeptide(L)'
;MSVFSILEMFKIGVGPSSSHTVGPMVAARRFVASLERDGSLERVNRVRTVLYGSLALTGLGHGTDRAAVAGLEGNVPQSVDTDHVNTIRQECERSGELMLNGTHRIPFDYAHDVVLDVWHRMAAHPNGMRFQAFDPYDNLIGEQVWYSIGGGFVRQGSVEDPMIGIHDRPPVGSAFSDQDGDSSIDATAVPYPFTTCDELIALCDEHHM
;
A
#
# COMPACT_ATOMS: atom_id res chain seq x y z
N MET A 1 17.72 -1.99 18.27
CA MET A 1 17.33 -0.63 17.86
C MET A 1 17.21 -0.61 16.35
N SER A 2 16.29 0.18 15.79
CA SER A 2 16.07 0.32 14.34
C SER A 2 16.77 1.59 13.84
N VAL A 3 17.31 1.56 12.62
CA VAL A 3 17.98 2.72 11.97
C VAL A 3 17.11 3.22 10.83
N PHE A 4 16.85 4.52 10.78
CA PHE A 4 16.21 5.20 9.64
C PHE A 4 17.26 5.87 8.76
N SER A 5 17.19 5.64 7.45
CA SER A 5 18.07 6.33 6.49
C SER A 5 17.44 7.63 5.97
N ILE A 6 18.27 8.64 5.66
CA ILE A 6 17.81 9.87 5.00
C ILE A 6 17.15 9.58 3.65
N LEU A 7 17.56 8.52 2.95
CA LEU A 7 16.95 8.08 1.69
C LEU A 7 15.56 7.47 1.88
N GLU A 8 15.24 7.03 3.11
CA GLU A 8 13.90 6.58 3.46
C GLU A 8 12.96 7.74 3.79
N MET A 9 13.53 8.85 4.30
CA MET A 9 12.79 10.10 4.53
C MET A 9 12.52 10.87 3.23
N PHE A 10 13.48 10.91 2.31
CA PHE A 10 13.38 11.63 1.04
C PHE A 10 13.31 10.67 -0.15
N LYS A 11 12.12 10.13 -0.41
CA LYS A 11 11.87 9.27 -1.59
C LYS A 11 11.31 10.08 -2.75
N ILE A 12 11.88 9.88 -3.93
CA ILE A 12 11.24 10.29 -5.19
C ILE A 12 9.99 9.43 -5.37
N GLY A 13 8.85 10.06 -5.59
CA GLY A 13 7.58 9.37 -5.81
C GLY A 13 6.55 10.30 -6.41
N VAL A 14 5.38 9.72 -6.71
CA VAL A 14 4.23 10.45 -7.25
C VAL A 14 3.42 11.08 -6.12
N GLY A 15 3.17 12.39 -6.25
CA GLY A 15 2.31 13.16 -5.36
C GLY A 15 0.82 12.91 -5.63
N PRO A 16 -0.09 13.48 -4.81
CA PRO A 16 0.16 14.49 -3.78
C PRO A 16 0.55 13.93 -2.40
N SER A 17 0.46 12.61 -2.15
CA SER A 17 0.68 12.04 -0.80
C SER A 17 1.35 10.67 -0.81
N SER A 18 2.46 10.53 -0.09
CA SER A 18 3.19 9.26 -0.01
C SER A 18 2.39 8.12 0.65
N SER A 19 1.53 8.42 1.64
CA SER A 19 0.70 7.39 2.27
C SER A 19 -0.54 7.04 1.44
N HIS A 20 -1.08 8.00 0.70
CA HIS A 20 -2.34 7.83 -0.05
C HIS A 20 -2.14 7.59 -1.54
N THR A 21 -0.91 7.68 -2.05
CA THR A 21 -0.61 7.47 -3.47
C THR A 21 0.51 6.44 -3.64
N VAL A 22 1.68 6.67 -3.04
CA VAL A 22 2.84 5.74 -3.14
C VAL A 22 2.53 4.39 -2.49
N GLY A 23 2.02 4.38 -1.25
CA GLY A 23 1.66 3.15 -0.54
C GLY A 23 0.71 2.23 -1.31
N PRO A 24 -0.47 2.72 -1.74
CA PRO A 24 -1.42 1.93 -2.52
C PRO A 24 -0.86 1.35 -3.82
N MET A 25 -0.08 2.14 -4.57
CA MET A 25 0.56 1.65 -5.79
C MET A 25 1.56 0.52 -5.50
N VAL A 26 2.39 0.67 -4.46
CA VAL A 26 3.34 -0.36 -4.05
C VAL A 26 2.63 -1.64 -3.60
N ALA A 27 1.57 -1.53 -2.81
CA ALA A 27 0.81 -2.68 -2.33
C ALA A 27 0.13 -3.44 -3.49
N ALA A 28 -0.53 -2.73 -4.39
CA ALA A 28 -1.18 -3.30 -5.56
C ALA A 28 -0.19 -4.01 -6.49
N ARG A 29 0.97 -3.39 -6.74
CA ARG A 29 2.05 -4.01 -7.52
C ARG A 29 2.59 -5.27 -6.86
N ARG A 30 2.78 -5.26 -5.53
CA ARG A 30 3.25 -6.45 -4.80
C ARG A 30 2.26 -7.60 -4.89
N PHE A 31 0.96 -7.30 -4.83
CA PHE A 31 -0.11 -8.28 -5.01
C PHE A 31 -0.06 -8.90 -6.41
N VAL A 32 -0.07 -8.10 -7.49
CA VAL A 32 -0.06 -8.66 -8.85
C VAL A 32 1.24 -9.43 -9.16
N ALA A 33 2.38 -8.95 -8.66
CA ALA A 33 3.67 -9.63 -8.81
C ALA A 33 3.73 -10.94 -8.00
N SER A 34 2.99 -11.10 -6.90
CA SER A 34 2.85 -12.41 -6.25
C SER A 34 2.04 -13.38 -7.08
N LEU A 35 0.96 -12.94 -7.73
CA LEU A 35 0.16 -13.82 -8.59
C LEU A 35 0.99 -14.36 -9.77
N GLU A 36 1.85 -13.52 -10.35
CA GLU A 36 2.80 -13.94 -11.38
C GLU A 36 3.80 -14.98 -10.85
N ARG A 37 4.44 -14.70 -9.71
CA ARG A 37 5.41 -15.63 -9.09
C ARG A 37 4.79 -16.98 -8.74
N ASP A 38 3.54 -16.99 -8.31
CA ASP A 38 2.80 -18.20 -7.94
C ASP A 38 2.20 -18.92 -9.16
N GLY A 39 2.41 -18.39 -10.38
CA GLY A 39 1.89 -18.97 -11.63
C GLY A 39 0.37 -18.87 -11.78
N SER A 40 -0.28 -18.00 -11.01
CA SER A 40 -1.73 -17.84 -10.99
C SER A 40 -2.23 -16.65 -11.81
N LEU A 41 -1.36 -15.73 -12.24
CA LEU A 41 -1.72 -14.51 -12.96
C LEU A 41 -2.58 -14.78 -14.20
N GLU A 42 -2.21 -15.75 -15.04
CA GLU A 42 -2.93 -16.09 -16.27
C GLU A 42 -4.34 -16.65 -16.01
N ARG A 43 -4.59 -17.16 -14.80
CA ARG A 43 -5.91 -17.66 -14.39
C ARG A 43 -6.84 -16.57 -13.87
N VAL A 44 -6.34 -15.36 -13.64
CA VAL A 44 -7.13 -14.25 -13.13
C VAL A 44 -8.06 -13.76 -14.22
N ASN A 45 -9.35 -13.63 -13.93
CA ASN A 45 -10.36 -13.04 -14.80
C ASN A 45 -10.93 -11.74 -14.23
N ARG A 46 -10.75 -11.50 -12.93
CA ARG A 46 -11.22 -10.29 -12.27
C ARG A 46 -10.33 -9.99 -11.06
N VAL A 47 -10.08 -8.71 -10.81
CA VAL A 47 -9.47 -8.25 -9.56
C VAL A 47 -10.38 -7.25 -8.89
N ARG A 48 -10.38 -7.24 -7.55
CA ARG A 48 -11.10 -6.27 -6.75
C ARG A 48 -10.14 -5.62 -5.76
N THR A 49 -10.17 -4.30 -5.71
CA THR A 49 -9.42 -3.48 -4.77
C THR A 49 -10.41 -2.84 -3.81
N VAL A 50 -10.24 -3.08 -2.51
CA VAL A 50 -11.02 -2.40 -1.47
C VAL A 50 -10.09 -1.53 -0.64
N LEU A 51 -10.38 -0.24 -0.61
CA LEU A 51 -9.69 0.76 0.20
C LEU A 51 -10.55 1.05 1.43
N TYR A 52 -9.93 1.08 2.62
CA TYR A 52 -10.63 1.25 3.89
C TYR A 52 -10.18 2.51 4.63
N GLY A 53 -10.99 2.95 5.59
CA GLY A 53 -10.62 3.98 6.55
C GLY A 53 -10.20 5.30 5.89
N SER A 54 -9.04 5.85 6.29
CA SER A 54 -8.57 7.14 5.76
C SER A 54 -8.32 7.08 4.25
N LEU A 55 -7.86 5.95 3.72
CA LEU A 55 -7.65 5.77 2.28
C LEU A 55 -8.96 5.89 1.49
N ALA A 56 -10.06 5.38 2.03
CA ALA A 56 -11.38 5.51 1.42
C ALA A 56 -11.90 6.95 1.49
N LEU A 57 -11.80 7.57 2.66
CA LEU A 57 -12.35 8.90 2.94
C LEU A 57 -11.69 10.01 2.11
N THR A 58 -10.37 9.92 1.90
CA THR A 58 -9.63 10.95 1.17
C THR A 58 -9.17 10.49 -0.22
N GLY A 59 -9.54 9.26 -0.61
CA GLY A 59 -8.97 8.56 -1.76
C GLY A 59 -9.18 9.26 -3.10
N LEU A 60 -10.39 9.76 -3.33
CA LEU A 60 -10.73 10.49 -4.57
C LEU A 60 -9.94 11.80 -4.72
N GLY A 61 -9.68 12.49 -3.60
CA GLY A 61 -8.92 13.74 -3.59
C GLY A 61 -7.41 13.55 -3.72
N HIS A 62 -6.88 12.36 -3.40
CA HIS A 62 -5.46 12.05 -3.44
C HIS A 62 -5.06 11.09 -4.57
N GLY A 63 -6.02 10.67 -5.40
CA GLY A 63 -5.78 9.70 -6.49
C GLY A 63 -5.40 8.31 -5.99
N THR A 64 -5.84 7.93 -4.79
CA THR A 64 -5.53 6.63 -4.15
C THR A 64 -6.07 5.45 -4.95
N ASP A 65 -7.28 5.60 -5.46
CA ASP A 65 -7.94 4.66 -6.37
C ASP A 65 -7.09 4.44 -7.63
N ARG A 66 -6.72 5.53 -8.31
CA ARG A 66 -5.91 5.50 -9.54
C ARG A 66 -4.52 4.93 -9.30
N ALA A 67 -3.89 5.30 -8.19
CA ALA A 67 -2.58 4.79 -7.84
C ALA A 67 -2.59 3.28 -7.56
N ALA A 68 -3.63 2.77 -6.89
CA ALA A 68 -3.81 1.34 -6.69
C ALA A 68 -4.00 0.61 -8.03
N VAL A 69 -4.85 1.14 -8.93
CA VAL A 69 -5.07 0.52 -10.26
C VAL A 69 -3.81 0.58 -11.11
N ALA A 70 -3.07 1.69 -11.14
CA ALA A 70 -1.79 1.76 -11.85
C ALA A 70 -0.78 0.75 -11.29
N GLY A 71 -0.78 0.53 -9.96
CA GLY A 71 0.01 -0.52 -9.33
C GLY A 71 -0.37 -1.93 -9.77
N LEU A 72 -1.67 -2.22 -9.96
CA LEU A 72 -2.14 -3.50 -10.52
C LEU A 72 -1.63 -3.72 -11.95
N GLU A 73 -1.40 -2.66 -12.73
CA GLU A 73 -0.75 -2.74 -14.04
C GLU A 73 0.77 -2.94 -13.97
N GLY A 74 1.34 -3.01 -12.76
CA GLY A 74 2.78 -3.22 -12.56
C GLY A 74 3.61 -1.94 -12.44
N ASN A 75 2.98 -0.76 -12.51
CA ASN A 75 3.68 0.52 -12.40
C ASN A 75 4.33 0.72 -11.03
N VAL A 76 5.45 1.45 -11.00
CA VAL A 76 6.17 1.81 -9.76
C VAL A 76 6.17 3.32 -9.55
N PRO A 77 6.05 3.81 -8.29
CA PRO A 77 5.95 5.24 -8.01
C PRO A 77 7.10 6.11 -8.54
N GLN A 78 8.31 5.54 -8.67
CA GLN A 78 9.50 6.25 -9.11
C GLN A 78 9.51 6.59 -10.60
N SER A 79 8.82 5.80 -11.43
CA SER A 79 8.91 5.88 -12.89
C SER A 79 7.57 5.81 -13.60
N VAL A 80 6.46 5.82 -12.85
CA VAL A 80 5.12 5.81 -13.42
C VAL A 80 4.87 7.10 -14.21
N ASP A 81 4.21 6.95 -15.35
CA ASP A 81 3.70 8.08 -16.10
C ASP A 81 2.55 8.73 -15.32
N THR A 82 2.75 9.99 -14.92
CA THR A 82 1.77 10.75 -14.15
C THR A 82 0.52 11.08 -14.93
N ASP A 83 0.64 11.24 -16.25
CA ASP A 83 -0.50 11.53 -17.10
C ASP A 83 -1.40 10.29 -17.17
N HIS A 84 -0.78 9.11 -17.35
CA HIS A 84 -1.48 7.83 -17.27
C HIS A 84 -2.21 7.64 -15.94
N VAL A 85 -1.55 7.89 -14.81
CA VAL A 85 -2.21 7.79 -13.49
C VAL A 85 -3.43 8.71 -13.38
N ASN A 86 -3.42 9.86 -14.05
CA ASN A 86 -4.56 10.78 -14.05
C ASN A 86 -5.71 10.31 -14.97
N THR A 87 -5.42 9.59 -16.05
CA THR A 87 -6.40 9.15 -17.06
C THR A 87 -6.86 7.70 -16.89
N ILE A 88 -6.15 6.87 -16.11
CA ILE A 88 -6.36 5.42 -16.01
C ILE A 88 -7.81 5.03 -15.72
N ARG A 89 -8.53 5.82 -14.91
CA ARG A 89 -9.95 5.60 -14.64
C ARG A 89 -10.78 5.70 -15.92
N GLN A 90 -10.61 6.78 -16.68
CA GLN A 90 -11.36 7.00 -17.92
C GLN A 90 -10.98 5.97 -18.98
N GLU A 91 -9.71 5.54 -18.99
CA GLU A 91 -9.24 4.50 -19.89
C GLU A 91 -9.90 3.15 -19.59
N CYS A 92 -9.94 2.74 -18.32
CA CYS A 92 -10.63 1.53 -17.87
C CYS A 92 -12.14 1.60 -18.15
N GLU A 93 -12.79 2.73 -17.83
CA GLU A 93 -14.23 2.93 -18.11
C GLU A 93 -14.54 2.85 -19.61
N ARG A 94 -13.61 3.28 -20.47
CA ARG A 94 -13.76 3.23 -21.93
C ARG A 94 -13.47 1.85 -22.53
N SER A 95 -12.43 1.16 -22.03
CA SER A 95 -12.03 -0.16 -22.54
C SER A 95 -12.85 -1.30 -21.94
N GLY A 96 -13.29 -1.16 -20.69
CA GLY A 96 -13.83 -2.25 -19.87
C GLY A 96 -12.76 -3.27 -19.45
N GLU A 97 -11.48 -2.90 -19.50
CA GLU A 97 -10.35 -3.82 -19.34
C GLU A 97 -9.18 -3.20 -18.57
N LEU A 98 -8.39 -4.06 -17.92
CA LEU A 98 -7.14 -3.72 -17.22
C LEU A 98 -6.01 -4.66 -17.65
N MET A 99 -4.79 -4.14 -17.82
CA MET A 99 -3.61 -4.95 -18.14
C MET A 99 -2.84 -5.29 -16.86
N LEU A 100 -3.16 -6.42 -16.21
CA LEU A 100 -2.46 -6.84 -14.99
C LEU A 100 -0.98 -7.09 -15.24
N ASN A 101 -0.16 -6.48 -14.39
CA ASN A 101 1.30 -6.53 -14.45
C ASN A 101 1.90 -6.19 -15.84
N GLY A 102 1.14 -5.49 -16.69
CA GLY A 102 1.55 -5.18 -18.06
C GLY A 102 1.47 -6.36 -19.04
N THR A 103 1.03 -7.55 -18.61
CA THR A 103 1.13 -8.79 -19.39
C THR A 103 -0.19 -9.53 -19.58
N HIS A 104 -1.12 -9.44 -18.63
CA HIS A 104 -2.36 -10.22 -18.65
C HIS A 104 -3.60 -9.32 -18.65
N ARG A 105 -4.33 -9.31 -19.76
CA ARG A 105 -5.52 -8.48 -19.94
C ARG A 105 -6.75 -9.16 -19.34
N ILE A 106 -7.48 -8.45 -18.50
CA ILE A 106 -8.74 -8.92 -17.90
C ILE A 106 -9.88 -7.92 -18.13
N PRO A 107 -11.15 -8.37 -18.13
CA PRO A 107 -12.28 -7.48 -17.90
C PRO A 107 -12.10 -6.72 -16.58
N PHE A 108 -12.44 -5.44 -16.57
CA PHE A 108 -12.31 -4.61 -15.37
C PHE A 108 -13.37 -3.50 -15.37
N ASP A 109 -14.28 -3.55 -14.40
CA ASP A 109 -15.27 -2.51 -14.18
C ASP A 109 -14.78 -1.61 -13.05
N TYR A 110 -14.18 -0.48 -13.40
CA TYR A 110 -13.58 0.43 -12.43
C TYR A 110 -14.54 0.80 -11.28
N ALA A 111 -15.83 1.03 -11.58
CA ALA A 111 -16.80 1.49 -10.60
C ALA A 111 -17.20 0.38 -9.59
N HIS A 112 -17.16 -0.88 -10.01
CA HIS A 112 -17.53 -2.02 -9.16
C HIS A 112 -16.32 -2.72 -8.52
N ASP A 113 -15.17 -2.70 -9.19
CA ASP A 113 -13.97 -3.41 -8.79
C ASP A 113 -13.04 -2.56 -7.93
N VAL A 114 -13.18 -1.23 -7.95
CA VAL A 114 -12.52 -0.32 -7.00
C VAL A 114 -13.54 0.15 -5.98
N VAL A 115 -13.46 -0.37 -4.76
CA VAL A 115 -14.40 -0.11 -3.68
C VAL A 115 -13.78 0.79 -2.63
N LEU A 116 -14.45 1.90 -2.34
CA LEU A 116 -14.13 2.79 -1.22
C LEU A 116 -15.05 2.46 -0.05
N ASP A 117 -14.58 1.68 0.92
CA ASP A 117 -15.33 1.41 2.14
C ASP A 117 -15.05 2.51 3.17
N VAL A 118 -15.92 3.51 3.19
CA VAL A 118 -15.85 4.67 4.10
C VAL A 118 -16.43 4.38 5.49
N TRP A 119 -17.07 3.22 5.68
CA TRP A 119 -17.77 2.89 6.92
C TRP A 119 -16.97 1.98 7.82
N HIS A 120 -16.01 1.23 7.26
CA HIS A 120 -15.16 0.33 8.01
C HIS A 120 -13.67 0.65 7.85
N ARG A 121 -12.90 0.18 8.83
CA ARG A 121 -11.45 0.18 8.79
C ARG A 121 -10.91 -1.11 9.41
N MET A 122 -9.70 -1.47 9.04
CA MET A 122 -8.96 -2.51 9.75
C MET A 122 -8.56 -1.98 11.13
N ALA A 123 -8.65 -2.82 12.16
CA ALA A 123 -8.27 -2.44 13.51
C ALA A 123 -6.77 -2.11 13.61
N ALA A 124 -5.95 -2.82 12.83
CA ALA A 124 -4.50 -2.71 12.84
C ALA A 124 -3.96 -1.35 12.41
N HIS A 125 -4.56 -0.74 11.40
CA HIS A 125 -4.14 0.57 10.89
C HIS A 125 -5.27 1.22 10.06
N PRO A 126 -5.47 2.56 10.15
CA PRO A 126 -6.54 3.25 9.43
C PRO A 126 -6.39 3.25 7.90
N ASN A 127 -5.18 2.99 7.38
CA ASN A 127 -4.88 2.95 5.95
C ASN A 127 -4.81 1.50 5.45
N GLY A 128 -5.92 0.77 5.55
CA GLY A 128 -6.03 -0.62 5.13
C GLY A 128 -6.46 -0.76 3.67
N MET A 129 -5.95 -1.81 3.02
CA MET A 129 -6.26 -2.17 1.64
C MET A 129 -6.45 -3.68 1.56
N ARG A 130 -7.38 -4.14 0.73
CA ARG A 130 -7.57 -5.57 0.42
C ARG A 130 -7.62 -5.74 -1.09
N PHE A 131 -6.80 -6.65 -1.59
CA PHE A 131 -6.76 -7.02 -3.01
C PHE A 131 -7.22 -8.46 -3.13
N GLN A 132 -8.11 -8.71 -4.09
CA GLN A 132 -8.69 -10.02 -4.36
C GLN A 132 -8.57 -10.32 -5.85
N ALA A 133 -8.23 -11.55 -6.19
CA ALA A 133 -8.17 -12.05 -7.56
C ALA A 133 -9.11 -13.25 -7.69
N PHE A 134 -9.90 -13.25 -8.77
CA PHE A 134 -10.89 -14.27 -9.05
C PHE A 134 -10.62 -14.93 -10.40
N ASP A 135 -10.93 -16.21 -10.51
CA ASP A 135 -10.86 -16.94 -11.78
C ASP A 135 -12.14 -16.69 -12.64
N PRO A 136 -12.23 -17.26 -13.86
CA PRO A 136 -13.41 -17.08 -14.73
C PRO A 136 -14.74 -17.60 -14.16
N TYR A 137 -14.71 -18.36 -13.07
CA TYR A 137 -15.88 -18.92 -12.40
C TYR A 137 -16.20 -18.16 -11.10
N ASP A 138 -15.60 -16.98 -10.89
CA ASP A 138 -15.71 -16.15 -9.69
C ASP A 138 -15.17 -16.83 -8.41
N ASN A 139 -14.32 -17.86 -8.53
CA ASN A 139 -13.63 -18.42 -7.36
C ASN A 139 -12.49 -17.48 -6.94
N LEU A 140 -12.40 -17.19 -5.65
CA LEU A 140 -11.27 -16.45 -5.08
C LEU A 140 -9.99 -17.31 -5.16
N ILE A 141 -9.01 -16.85 -5.94
CA ILE A 141 -7.73 -17.55 -6.15
C ILE A 141 -6.53 -16.82 -5.55
N GLY A 142 -6.72 -15.59 -5.08
CA GLY A 142 -5.72 -14.84 -4.34
C GLY A 142 -6.35 -13.72 -3.53
N GLU A 143 -5.89 -13.54 -2.29
CA GLU A 143 -6.35 -12.46 -1.42
C GLU A 143 -5.20 -11.99 -0.53
N GLN A 144 -5.03 -10.67 -0.43
CA GLN A 144 -4.02 -10.08 0.45
C GLN A 144 -4.53 -8.79 1.08
N VAL A 145 -4.19 -8.60 2.36
CA VAL A 145 -4.39 -7.35 3.09
C VAL A 145 -3.07 -6.61 3.21
N TRP A 146 -3.10 -5.30 3.00
CA TRP A 146 -1.94 -4.43 3.05
C TRP A 146 -2.27 -3.14 3.79
N TYR A 147 -1.26 -2.55 4.41
CA TYR A 147 -1.37 -1.31 5.16
C TYR A 147 -0.35 -0.30 4.66
N SER A 148 -0.79 0.94 4.40
CA SER A 148 0.16 2.04 4.20
C SER A 148 0.49 2.71 5.54
N ILE A 149 1.70 2.48 6.02
CA ILE A 149 2.16 2.87 7.37
C ILE A 149 2.96 4.19 7.40
N GLY A 150 2.91 4.97 6.32
CA GLY A 150 3.63 6.26 6.21
C GLY A 150 4.94 6.19 5.42
N GLY A 151 5.44 7.32 4.92
CA GLY A 151 6.70 7.39 4.15
C GLY A 151 6.73 6.56 2.85
N GLY A 152 5.56 6.21 2.31
CA GLY A 152 5.43 5.29 1.17
C GLY A 152 5.71 3.82 1.48
N PHE A 153 5.88 3.46 2.76
CA PHE A 153 6.06 2.09 3.20
C PHE A 153 4.72 1.36 3.29
N VAL A 154 4.76 0.07 3.00
CA VAL A 154 3.62 -0.83 3.15
C VAL A 154 4.01 -2.05 3.98
N ARG A 155 3.08 -2.48 4.84
CA ARG A 155 3.18 -3.71 5.62
C ARG A 155 2.09 -4.67 5.17
N GLN A 156 2.45 -5.94 4.96
CA GLN A 156 1.47 -6.98 4.66
C GLN A 156 0.75 -7.36 5.96
N GLY A 157 -0.57 -7.47 5.88
CA GLY A 157 -1.44 -7.95 6.93
C GLY A 157 -1.84 -9.41 6.76
N SER A 158 -2.78 -9.84 7.60
CA SER A 158 -3.51 -11.11 7.47
C SER A 158 -4.89 -10.85 6.88
N VAL A 159 -5.42 -11.80 6.10
CA VAL A 159 -6.77 -11.67 5.53
C VAL A 159 -7.86 -11.78 6.59
N GLU A 160 -7.50 -12.34 7.74
CA GLU A 160 -8.28 -12.45 8.98
C GLU A 160 -8.14 -11.23 9.89
N ASP A 161 -7.35 -10.21 9.52
CA ASP A 161 -7.20 -9.01 10.32
C ASP A 161 -8.59 -8.38 10.61
N PRO A 162 -8.86 -8.05 11.89
CA PRO A 162 -10.20 -7.65 12.31
C PRO A 162 -10.60 -6.31 11.69
N MET A 163 -11.81 -6.27 11.15
CA MET A 163 -12.47 -5.06 10.70
C MET A 163 -13.34 -4.48 11.82
N ILE A 164 -13.36 -3.16 11.92
CA ILE A 164 -14.15 -2.41 12.89
C ILE A 164 -14.86 -1.24 12.20
N GLY A 165 -15.90 -0.70 12.81
CA GLY A 165 -16.53 0.53 12.34
C GLY A 165 -15.54 1.69 12.36
N ILE A 166 -15.73 2.65 11.46
CA ILE A 166 -14.82 3.79 11.30
C ILE A 166 -14.61 4.59 12.60
N HIS A 167 -15.62 4.64 13.47
CA HIS A 167 -15.60 5.33 14.76
C HIS A 167 -15.32 4.43 15.97
N ASP A 168 -15.17 3.12 15.76
CA ASP A 168 -14.94 2.17 16.84
C ASP A 168 -13.49 2.24 17.32
N ARG A 169 -13.32 1.95 18.62
CA ARG A 169 -11.98 1.80 19.21
C ARG A 169 -11.43 0.41 18.85
N PRO A 170 -10.17 0.33 18.41
CA PRO A 170 -9.55 -0.96 18.13
C PRO A 170 -9.39 -1.74 19.44
N PRO A 171 -9.56 -3.09 19.41
CA PRO A 171 -9.21 -3.94 20.55
C PRO A 171 -7.76 -3.72 20.98
N VAL A 172 -7.49 -3.81 22.28
CA VAL A 172 -6.12 -3.62 22.81
C VAL A 172 -5.16 -4.62 22.17
N GLY A 173 -4.03 -4.15 21.66
CA GLY A 173 -3.00 -4.98 21.02
C GLY A 173 -3.28 -5.34 19.57
N SER A 174 -4.37 -4.85 18.99
CA SER A 174 -4.68 -5.06 17.58
C SER A 174 -4.03 -4.03 16.66
N ALA A 175 -3.69 -2.84 17.16
CA ALA A 175 -3.09 -1.77 16.38
C ALA A 175 -1.57 -1.97 16.22
N PHE A 176 -1.00 -1.60 15.06
CA PHE A 176 0.46 -1.61 14.90
C PHE A 176 1.17 -0.64 15.82
N SER A 177 0.50 0.43 16.27
CA SER A 177 1.04 1.35 17.28
C SER A 177 1.23 0.69 18.64
N ASP A 178 0.52 -0.42 18.91
CA ASP A 178 0.61 -1.16 20.17
C ASP A 178 1.73 -2.22 20.13
N GLN A 179 2.32 -2.45 18.95
CA GLN A 179 3.45 -3.35 18.74
C GLN A 179 4.72 -2.48 18.65
N ASP A 180 5.62 -2.60 19.63
CA ASP A 180 6.92 -1.92 19.59
C ASP A 180 7.61 -2.17 18.22
N GLY A 181 8.03 -1.07 17.58
CA GLY A 181 8.15 -0.96 16.13
C GLY A 181 9.18 -1.92 15.50
N ASP A 182 8.69 -2.78 14.61
CA ASP A 182 9.51 -3.66 13.77
C ASP A 182 9.54 -3.15 12.32
N SER A 183 10.27 -2.06 12.10
CA SER A 183 10.74 -1.65 10.79
C SER A 183 12.26 -1.82 10.77
N SER A 184 12.73 -2.76 9.97
CA SER A 184 14.02 -3.45 10.14
C SER A 184 15.19 -2.80 9.39
N ILE A 185 16.14 -2.23 10.14
CA ILE A 185 17.58 -2.23 9.84
C ILE A 185 18.28 -2.41 11.20
N ASP A 186 19.23 -3.34 11.28
CA ASP A 186 19.97 -3.66 12.50
C ASP A 186 20.79 -2.44 12.99
N ALA A 187 20.49 -1.89 14.17
CA ALA A 187 21.25 -0.76 14.73
C ALA A 187 22.71 -1.05 15.05
N THR A 188 23.14 -2.31 14.98
CA THR A 188 24.57 -2.63 15.02
C THR A 188 25.30 -2.22 13.72
N ALA A 189 24.57 -1.78 12.68
CA ALA A 189 25.13 -1.46 11.37
C ALA A 189 25.54 0.01 11.15
N VAL A 190 25.28 0.91 12.10
CA VAL A 190 25.66 2.34 11.97
C VAL A 190 26.65 2.78 13.05
N PRO A 191 27.67 3.61 12.72
CA PRO A 191 28.73 3.96 13.67
C PRO A 191 28.26 4.77 14.89
N TYR A 192 27.22 5.58 14.73
CA TYR A 192 26.75 6.53 15.74
C TYR A 192 25.22 6.45 15.91
N PRO A 193 24.68 5.37 16.52
CA PRO A 193 23.24 5.25 16.75
C PRO A 193 22.79 6.16 17.91
N PHE A 194 21.63 6.80 17.77
CA PHE A 194 21.00 7.60 18.83
C PHE A 194 19.48 7.40 18.81
N THR A 195 18.85 7.57 19.98
CA THR A 195 17.39 7.46 20.15
C THR A 195 16.77 8.67 20.84
N THR A 196 17.59 9.54 21.41
CA THR A 196 17.16 10.81 22.01
C THR A 196 17.97 11.97 21.46
N CYS A 197 17.45 13.19 21.63
CA CYS A 197 18.22 14.40 21.28
C CYS A 197 19.48 14.55 22.13
N ASP A 198 19.43 14.16 23.40
CA ASP A 198 20.58 14.26 24.31
C ASP A 198 21.71 13.31 23.89
N GLU A 199 21.37 12.08 23.48
CA GLU A 199 22.34 11.12 22.93
C GLU A 199 22.98 11.63 21.63
N LEU A 200 22.20 12.24 20.74
CA LEU A 200 22.71 12.83 19.51
C LEU A 200 23.73 13.95 19.80
N ILE A 201 23.40 14.86 20.70
CA ILE A 201 24.29 15.96 21.08
C ILE A 201 25.59 15.42 21.70
N ALA A 202 25.48 14.45 22.62
CA ALA A 202 26.64 13.83 23.25
C ALA A 202 27.59 13.16 22.23
N LEU A 203 27.04 12.47 21.22
CA LEU A 203 27.83 11.86 20.14
C LEU A 203 28.52 12.91 19.26
N CYS A 204 27.86 14.03 18.96
CA CYS A 204 28.47 15.13 18.22
C CYS A 204 29.65 15.75 18.99
N ASP A 205 29.48 15.97 20.30
CA ASP A 205 30.51 16.52 21.17
C ASP A 205 31.71 15.55 21.31
N GLU A 206 31.45 14.26 21.53
CA GLU A 206 32.48 13.22 21.70
C GLU A 206 33.31 13.01 20.43
N HIS A 207 32.68 13.05 19.25
CA HIS A 207 33.33 12.73 17.98
C HIS A 207 33.73 13.96 17.15
N HIS A 208 33.51 15.17 17.67
CA HIS A 208 33.83 16.44 17.00
C HIS A 208 33.21 16.57 15.59
N MET A 209 31.92 16.23 15.48
CA MET A 209 31.13 16.32 14.24
C MET A 209 30.31 17.61 14.15
#